data_AF-A0A5D4KAD9-F1
#
_entry.id   AF-A0A5D4KAD9-F1
#
_cell.length_a   1.000
_cell.length_b   1.000
_cell.length_c   1.000
_cell.angle_alpha   90.00
_cell.angle_beta   90.00
_cell.angle_gamma   90.00
#
_symmetry.space_group_name_H-M   'P 1'
#
loop_
_entity.id
_entity.type
_entity.pdbx_description
1 polymer ?
#
loop_
_entity_poly.entity_id
_entity_poly.type
_entity_poly.pdbx_seq_one_letter_code
_entity_poly.pdbx_strand_id
1 'polypeptide(L)' 'MYIVYFYHERNLLLQQLRKKIPADGDEFKIKGRKAKVVQTTIIEGNKVHVQLQLEQVIKKAAVDLSKKKRK' A
#
# COMPACT_ATOMS: atom_id res chain seq x y z
N MET A 1 17.09 9.72 10.79
CA MET A 1 15.92 10.04 9.95
C MET A 1 16.14 9.36 8.62
N TYR A 2 15.18 8.58 8.13
CA TYR A 2 15.36 7.60 7.04
C TYR A 2 14.51 7.97 5.83
N ILE A 3 15.06 7.83 4.63
CA ILE A 3 14.31 7.97 3.38
C ILE A 3 13.74 6.60 3.07
N VAL A 4 12.43 6.45 3.22
CA VAL A 4 11.73 5.18 3.03
C VAL A 4 11.06 5.19 1.65
N TYR A 5 11.46 4.23 0.84
CA TYR A 5 10.95 3.97 -0.50
C TYR A 5 10.00 2.78 -0.43
N PHE A 6 8.72 3.02 -0.68
CA PHE A 6 7.69 2.00 -0.66
C PHE A 6 7.49 1.44 -2.07
N TYR A 7 7.84 0.18 -2.25
CA TYR A 7 7.69 -0.56 -3.48
C TYR A 7 6.51 -1.51 -3.39
N HIS A 8 5.85 -1.73 -4.52
CA HIS A 8 4.94 -2.84 -4.72
C HIS A 8 5.33 -3.51 -6.03
N GLU A 9 5.76 -4.77 -5.93
CA GLU A 9 6.41 -5.51 -7.01
C GLU A 9 7.65 -4.75 -7.53
N ARG A 10 7.55 -4.13 -8.72
CA ARG A 10 8.61 -3.34 -9.35
C ARG A 10 8.31 -1.84 -9.37
N ASN A 11 7.17 -1.42 -8.81
CA ASN A 11 6.71 -0.03 -8.88
C ASN A 11 7.00 0.70 -7.57
N LEU A 12 7.62 1.89 -7.66
CA LEU A 12 7.75 2.81 -6.53
C LEU A 12 6.42 3.54 -6.30
N LEU A 13 5.75 3.24 -5.19
CA LEU A 13 4.45 3.84 -4.85
C LEU A 13 4.61 5.19 -4.16
N LEU A 14 5.51 5.28 -3.18
CA LEU A 14 5.69 6.46 -2.33
C LEU A 14 7.14 6.52 -1.86
N GLN A 15 7.68 7.71 -1.82
CA GLN A 15 8.94 8.00 -1.14
C GLN A 15 8.66 9.05 -0.07
N GLN A 16 9.06 8.78 1.17
CA GLN A 16 8.90 9.73 2.27
C GLN A 16 10.03 9.64 3.28
N LEU A 17 10.33 10.77 3.89
CA LEU A 17 11.27 10.86 5.00
C LEU A 17 10.55 10.50 6.31
N ARG A 18 11.01 9.47 7.01
CA ARG A 18 10.43 9.01 8.27
C ARG A 18 11.45 8.99 9.40
N LYS A 19 10.95 9.18 10.63
CA LYS A 19 11.78 9.05 11.84
C LYS A 19 12.03 7.58 12.20
N LYS A 20 11.10 6.69 11.86
CA LYS A 20 11.13 5.26 12.15
C LYS A 20 11.01 4.44 10.88
N ILE A 21 11.65 3.29 10.86
CA ILE A 21 11.57 2.30 9.79
C ILE A 21 10.34 1.41 10.06
N PRO A 22 9.50 1.13 9.04
CA PRO A 22 8.40 0.16 9.17
C PRO A 22 8.92 -1.24 9.46
N ALA A 23 8.23 -2.02 10.30
CA ALA A 23 8.59 -3.41 10.56
C ALA A 23 7.86 -4.36 9.59
N ASP A 24 8.39 -5.57 9.45
CA ASP A 24 7.77 -6.61 8.64
C ASP A 24 6.43 -7.05 9.26
N GLY A 25 5.40 -7.17 8.43
CA GLY A 25 4.05 -7.50 8.89
C GLY A 25 3.18 -6.31 9.30
N ASP A 26 3.74 -5.11 9.41
CA ASP A 26 2.96 -3.91 9.73
C ASP A 26 1.92 -3.61 8.62
N GLU A 27 0.75 -3.13 9.05
CA GLU A 27 -0.33 -2.70 8.16
C GLU A 27 -0.42 -1.17 8.12
N PHE A 28 -0.44 -0.60 6.91
CA PHE A 28 -0.57 0.83 6.69
C PHE A 28 -1.53 1.13 5.54
N LYS A 29 -2.00 2.38 5.49
CA LYS A 29 -2.64 2.91 4.29
C LYS A 29 -1.62 3.69 3.47
N ILE A 30 -1.41 3.29 2.22
CA ILE A 30 -0.55 3.99 1.26
C ILE A 30 -1.40 4.40 0.07
N LYS A 31 -1.42 5.71 -0.22
CA LYS A 31 -2.25 6.32 -1.27
C LYS A 31 -3.73 5.87 -1.21
N GLY A 32 -4.30 5.86 0.00
CA GLY A 32 -5.71 5.51 0.25
C GLY A 32 -6.03 4.00 0.20
N ARG A 33 -5.05 3.14 -0.11
CA ARG A 33 -5.23 1.67 -0.15
C ARG A 33 -4.58 1.02 1.07
N LYS A 34 -5.20 -0.04 1.58
CA LYS A 34 -4.58 -0.87 2.63
C LYS A 34 -3.40 -1.63 2.05
N ALA A 35 -2.31 -1.65 2.79
CA ALA A 35 -1.04 -2.24 2.40
C ALA A 35 -0.44 -2.96 3.62
N LYS A 36 0.19 -4.10 3.37
CA LYS A 36 0.97 -4.84 4.37
C LYS A 36 2.44 -4.83 3.99
N VAL A 37 3.33 -4.62 4.95
CA VAL A 37 4.78 -4.74 4.76
C VAL A 37 5.15 -6.22 4.66
N VAL A 38 5.78 -6.58 3.54
CA VAL A 38 6.27 -7.94 3.29
C VAL A 38 7.73 -8.05 3.68
N GLN A 39 8.54 -7.07 3.28
CA GLN A 39 9.98 -7.10 3.49
C GLN A 39 10.55 -5.69 3.57
N THR A 40 11.47 -5.49 4.51
CA THR A 40 12.20 -4.24 4.69
C THR A 40 13.70 -4.47 4.46
N THR A 41 14.28 -3.72 3.52
CA THR A 41 15.70 -3.82 3.14
C THR A 41 16.37 -2.47 3.32
N ILE A 42 17.44 -2.42 4.11
CA ILE A 42 18.29 -1.23 4.25
C ILE A 42 19.38 -1.31 3.19
N ILE A 43 19.43 -0.32 2.30
CA ILE A 43 20.38 -0.34 1.17
C ILE A 43 21.65 0.43 1.51
N GLU A 44 21.50 1.70 1.89
CA GLU A 44 22.63 2.62 2.03
C GLU A 44 22.34 3.62 3.13
N GLY A 45 23.03 3.50 4.26
CA GLY A 45 22.95 4.41 5.40
C GLY A 45 21.51 4.70 5.84
N ASN A 46 20.93 5.75 5.26
CA ASN A 46 19.66 6.34 5.62
C ASN A 46 18.52 5.90 4.68
N LYS A 47 18.81 5.22 3.56
CA LYS A 47 17.85 4.80 2.55
C LYS A 47 17.33 3.39 2.83
N VAL A 48 16.01 3.26 2.86
CA VAL A 48 15.32 2.00 3.16
C VAL A 48 14.32 1.69 2.07
N HIS A 49 14.39 0.49 1.50
CA HIS A 49 13.41 -0.04 0.57
C HIS A 49 12.44 -0.94 1.31
N VAL A 50 11.15 -0.69 1.17
CA VAL A 50 10.08 -1.44 1.82
C VAL A 50 9.20 -2.02 0.74
N GLN A 51 9.16 -3.34 0.66
CA GLN A 51 8.26 -4.09 -0.20
C GLN A 51 6.91 -4.25 0.48
N LEU A 52 5.87 -3.87 -0.24
CA LEU A 52 4.50 -3.89 0.23
C LEU A 52 3.65 -4.78 -0.65
N GLN A 53 2.60 -5.34 -0.05
CA GLN A 53 1.51 -5.96 -0.75
C GLN A 53 0.24 -5.15 -0.52
N LEU A 54 -0.36 -4.66 -1.62
CA LEU A 54 -1.62 -3.92 -1.59
C LEU A 54 -2.79 -4.90 -1.63
N GLU A 55 -3.86 -4.59 -0.89
CA GLU A 55 -5.13 -5.27 -1.10
C GLU A 55 -5.72 -4.87 -2.46
N GLN A 56 -6.18 -5.87 -3.22
CA GLN A 56 -6.87 -5.65 -4.48
C GLN A 56 -8.21 -4.97 -4.23
N VAL A 57 -8.40 -3.77 -4.76
CA VAL A 57 -9.68 -3.07 -4.71
C VAL A 57 -10.62 -3.72 -5.72
N ILE A 58 -11.40 -4.71 -5.26
CA ILE A 58 -12.47 -5.31 -6.06
C ILE A 58 -13.59 -4.27 -6.16
N LYS A 59 -13.68 -3.58 -7.30
CA LYS A 59 -14.84 -2.74 -7.60
C LYS A 59 -16.04 -3.67 -7.80
N LYS A 60 -16.95 -3.70 -6.83
CA LYS A 60 -18.25 -4.35 -7.04
C LYS A 60 -18.96 -3.63 -8.17
N ALA A 61 -19.31 -4.35 -9.22
CA ALA A 61 -20.14 -3.81 -10.29
C ALA A 61 -21.40 -3.22 -9.68
N ALA A 62 -21.77 -2.01 -10.09
CA ALA A 62 -22.99 -1.37 -9.64
C ALA A 62 -24.16 -2.28 -10.04
N VAL A 63 -24.88 -2.81 -9.05
CA VAL A 63 -26.09 -3.58 -9.31
C VAL A 63 -27.13 -2.61 -9.85
N ASP A 64 -27.55 -2.83 -11.08
CA ASP A 64 -28.57 -2.02 -11.75
C ASP A 64 -29.91 -2.21 -11.03
N LEU A 65 -30.26 -1.26 -10.17
CA LEU A 65 -31.50 -1.24 -9.39
C LEU A 65 -32.74 -0.85 -10.23
N SER A 66 -32.60 -0.64 -11.54
CA SER A 66 -33.71 -0.23 -12.43
C SER A 66 -34.78 -1.31 -12.64
N LYS A 67 -34.54 -2.56 -12.27
CA LYS A 67 -35.52 -3.66 -12.44
C LYS A 67 -36.46 -3.89 -11.25
N LYS A 68 -36.49 -3.00 -10.24
CA LYS A 68 -37.52 -3.10 -9.19
C LYS A 68 -38.85 -2.57 -9.73
N LYS A 69 -39.60 -3.44 -10.44
CA LYS A 69 -41.03 -3.25 -10.74
C LYS A 69 -41.73 -2.80 -9.45
N ARG A 70 -42.24 -1.56 -9.44
CA ARG A 70 -43.24 -1.13 -8.47
C ARG A 70 -44.60 -1.67 -8.93
N LYS A 71 -45.37 -2.02 -7.91
CA LYS A 71 -46.64 -2.73 -7.84
C LYS A 71 -47.67 -2.37 -8.92
#